data_AF-A0A2W4K7E5-F1
#
_entry.id   AF-A0A2W4K7E5-F1
#
_cell.length_a   1.000
_cell.length_b   1.000
_cell.length_c   1.000
_cell.angle_alpha   90.00
_cell.angle_beta   90.00
_cell.angle_gamma   90.00
#
_symmetry.space_group_name_H-M   'P 1'
#
loop_
_entity.id
_entity.type
_entity.pdbx_description
1 polymer ?
#
loop_
_entity_poly.entity_id
_entity_poly.type
_entity_poly.pdbx_seq_one_letter_code
_entity_poly.pdbx_strand_id
1 'polypeptide(L)' 'MAEENRALRERIQFVRGDAYIDAAARERLGLVRPGETVIQIVEPGEAGEQQ' A
#
# COMPACT_ATOMS: atom_id res chain seq x y z
N MET A 1 -10.24 -5.39 -26.75
CA MET A 1 -10.65 -3.97 -26.76
C MET A 1 -11.71 -3.62 -25.71
N ALA A 2 -12.86 -4.28 -25.62
CA ALA A 2 -13.88 -3.93 -24.60
C ALA A 2 -13.45 -4.28 -23.16
N GLU A 3 -12.82 -5.45 -22.99
CA GLU A 3 -12.33 -5.92 -21.69
C GLU A 3 -11.18 -5.07 -21.14
N GLU A 4 -10.28 -4.65 -22.02
CA GLU A 4 -9.17 -3.76 -21.69
C GLU A 4 -9.66 -2.38 -21.24
N ASN A 5 -10.69 -1.84 -21.91
CA ASN A 5 -11.36 -0.61 -21.47
C ASN A 5 -12.02 -0.76 -20.09
N ARG A 6 -12.60 -1.92 -19.79
CA ARG A 6 -13.20 -2.20 -18.47
C ARG A 6 -12.11 -2.22 -17.38
N ALA A 7 -11.03 -2.97 -17.59
CA ALA A 7 -9.92 -3.04 -16.64
C ALA A 7 -9.27 -1.67 -16.39
N LEU A 8 -9.13 -0.84 -17.44
CA LEU A 8 -8.62 0.52 -17.31
C LEU A 8 -9.54 1.40 -16.46
N ARG A 9 -10.86 1.31 -16.64
CA ARG A 9 -11.83 2.05 -15.83
C ARG A 9 -11.80 1.63 -14.36
N GLU A 10 -11.68 0.34 -14.08
CA GLU A 10 -11.56 -0.18 -12.72
C GLU A 10 -10.30 0.33 -12.03
N ARG A 11 -9.15 0.35 -12.72
CA ARG A 11 -7.90 0.93 -12.20
C ARG A 11 -8.03 2.43 -11.93
N ILE A 12 -8.69 3.18 -12.80
CA ILE A 12 -8.96 4.61 -12.59
C ILE A 12 -9.81 4.82 -11.34
N GLN A 13 -10.86 4.01 -11.15
CA GLN A 13 -11.70 4.10 -9.95
C GLN A 13 -10.92 3.76 -8.68
N PHE A 14 -10.09 2.72 -8.73
CA PHE A 14 -9.24 2.34 -7.61
C PHE A 14 -8.31 3.47 -7.17
N VAL A 15 -7.55 4.05 -8.11
CA VAL A 15 -6.59 5.14 -7.82
C VAL A 15 -7.26 6.38 -7.23
N ARG A 16 -8.55 6.59 -7.51
CA ARG A 16 -9.33 7.72 -7.00
C ARG A 16 -9.98 7.46 -5.64
N GLY A 17 -9.93 6.23 -5.13
CA GLY A 17 -10.57 5.86 -3.87
C GLY A 17 -9.60 5.84 -2.68
N ASP A 18 -10.17 5.89 -1.48
CA ASP A 18 -9.42 5.86 -0.21
C ASP A 18 -8.53 4.63 -0.07
N ALA A 19 -8.93 3.49 -0.66
CA ALA A 19 -8.14 2.27 -0.67
C ALA A 19 -6.77 2.45 -1.33
N TYR A 20 -6.67 3.29 -2.36
CA TYR A 20 -5.38 3.61 -2.98
C TYR A 20 -4.52 4.51 -2.09
N ILE A 21 -5.15 5.48 -1.40
CA ILE A 21 -4.45 6.38 -0.47
C ILE A 21 -3.84 5.56 0.68
N ASP A 22 -4.61 4.67 1.28
CA ASP A 22 -4.14 3.79 2.36
C ASP A 22 -3.01 2.86 1.89
N ALA A 23 -3.15 2.26 0.70
CA ALA A 23 -2.11 1.41 0.13
C ALA A 23 -0.81 2.20 -0.10
N ALA A 24 -0.91 3.38 -0.73
CA ALA A 24 0.24 4.22 -1.01
C ALA A 24 0.90 4.76 0.28
N ALA A 25 0.12 5.11 1.30
CA ALA A 25 0.62 5.58 2.59
C ALA A 25 1.41 4.48 3.32
N ARG A 26 0.90 3.25 3.34
CA ARG A 26 1.59 2.10 3.95
C ARG A 26 2.88 1.75 3.21
N GLU A 27 2.82 1.69 1.88
CA GLU A 27 3.95 1.28 1.04
C GLU A 27 5.07 2.32 1.01
N ARG A 28 4.72 3.61 0.83
CA ARG A 28 5.71 4.66 0.57
C ARG A 28 6.17 5.39 1.82
N LEU A 29 5.29 5.50 2.81
CA LEU A 29 5.52 6.31 4.00
C LEU A 29 5.56 5.46 5.29
N GLY A 30 5.30 4.15 5.21
CA GLY A 30 5.25 3.28 6.37
C GLY A 30 4.13 3.63 7.37
N LEU A 31 3.14 4.42 6.95
CA LEU A 31 2.08 4.89 7.84
C LEU A 31 1.11 3.75 8.17
N VAL A 32 0.74 3.66 9.44
CA VAL A 32 -0.25 2.70 9.94
C VAL A 32 -1.26 3.37 10.84
N ARG A 33 -2.43 2.74 11.02
CA ARG A 33 -3.49 3.36 11.81
C ARG A 33 -3.21 3.20 13.31
N PRO A 34 -3.68 4.15 14.14
CA PRO A 34 -3.56 4.03 15.59
C PRO A 34 -4.17 2.71 16.10
N GLY A 35 -3.42 1.97 16.92
CA GLY A 35 -3.84 0.69 17.47
C GLY A 35 -3.54 -0.54 16.59
N GLU A 36 -3.04 -0.35 15.37
CA GLU A 36 -2.52 -1.47 14.57
C GLU A 36 -1.14 -1.91 15.09
N THR A 37 -0.87 -3.22 15.07
CA THR A 37 0.47 -3.78 15.28
C THR A 37 1.04 -4.18 13.93
N VAL A 38 2.20 -3.63 13.57
CA VAL A 38 2.89 -3.93 12.33
C VAL A 38 3.89 -5.04 12.56
N ILE A 39 3.82 -6.09 11.76
CA ILE A 39 4.81 -7.17 11.76
C ILE A 39 5.61 -7.03 10.47
N GLN A 40 6.87 -6.66 10.58
CA GLN A 40 7.80 -6.63 9.45
C GLN A 40 8.74 -7.83 9.57
N ILE A 41 8.76 -8.65 8.51
CA ILE A 41 9.69 -9.76 8.39
C ILE A 41 10.97 -9.18 7.80
N VAL A 42 12.07 -9.28 8.54
CA VAL A 42 13.39 -8.80 8.16
C VAL A 42 14.41 -9.92 8.34
N GLU A 43 15.50 -9.88 7.58
CA GLU A 43 16.60 -10.82 7.78
C GLU A 43 17.38 -10.46 9.06
N PRO A 44 17.99 -11.44 9.75
CA PRO A 44 18.79 -11.19 10.95
C PRO A 44 19.95 -10.21 10.67
N GLY A 45 19.89 -9.03 11.28
CA GLY A 45 20.87 -7.94 11.09
C GLY A 45 20.29 -6.65 10.51
N GLU A 46 19.15 -6.71 9.84
CA GLU A 46 18.48 -5.54 9.24
C GLU A 46 17.51 -4.84 10.22
N ALA A 47 17.18 -5.48 11.33
CA ALA A 47 16.20 -5.01 12.31
C ALA A 47 16.61 -3.74 13.10
N GLY A 48 17.80 -3.17 12.84
CA GLY A 48 18.39 -2.10 13.67
C GLY A 48 18.67 -0.76 13.00
N GLU A 49 18.58 -0.64 11.67
CA GLU A 49 19.07 0.56 10.95
C GLU A 49 17.98 1.60 10.62
N GLN A 50 16.73 1.35 11.00
CA GLN A 50 15.63 2.29 10.74
C GLN A 50 15.36 3.16 11.98
N GLN A 51 16.26 4.11 12.26
CA GLN A 51 16.04 5.22 13.19
C GLN A 51 16.50 6.55 12.57
#